data_AF-A0A151UCK4-F1
#
_entry.id   AF-A0A151UCK4-F1
#
_cell.length_a   1.000
_cell.length_b   1.000
_cell.length_c   1.000
_cell.angle_alpha   90.00
_cell.angle_beta   90.00
_cell.angle_gamma   90.00
#
_symmetry.space_group_name_H-M   'P 1'
#
loop_
_entity.id
_entity.type
_entity.pdbx_description
1 polymer ?
#
loop_
_entity_poly.entity_id
_entity_poly.type
_entity_poly.pdbx_seq_one_letter_code
_entity_poly.pdbx_strand_id
1 'polypeptide(L)' 'MKAGETINEYFARTLTIANKMRIHGEIMGDVVEKILRSMAAQFNYVVYSIEESNDIDSLSINQLQSSLLVHE' A
#
# COMPACT_ATOMS: atom_id res chain seq x y z
N MET A 1 -6.28 -6.41 2.29
CA MET A 1 -7.23 -6.47 1.17
C MET A 1 -8.18 -7.63 1.37
N LYS A 2 -9.47 -7.44 1.14
CA LYS A 2 -10.48 -8.50 1.23
C LYS A 2 -10.50 -9.32 -0.06
N ALA A 3 -10.97 -10.57 0.01
CA ALA A 3 -11.11 -11.41 -1.19
C ALA A 3 -12.11 -10.75 -2.17
N GLY A 4 -11.69 -10.59 -3.43
CA GLY A 4 -12.50 -9.94 -4.48
C GLY A 4 -12.63 -8.42 -4.37
N GLU A 5 -11.95 -7.77 -3.43
CA GLU A 5 -11.85 -6.30 -3.36
C GLU A 5 -10.88 -5.81 -4.44
N THR A 6 -11.24 -4.78 -5.19
CA THR A 6 -10.30 -4.16 -6.16
C THR A 6 -9.25 -3.30 -5.46
N ILE A 7 -8.15 -2.99 -6.13
CA ILE A 7 -7.10 -2.08 -5.66
C ILE A 7 -7.69 -0.72 -5.32
N ASN A 8 -8.56 -0.18 -6.17
CA ASN A 8 -9.19 1.11 -5.92
C ASN A 8 -10.13 1.09 -4.70
N GLU A 9 -10.93 0.05 -4.51
CA GLU A 9 -11.79 -0.10 -3.32
C GLU A 9 -10.94 -0.25 -2.05
N TYR A 10 -9.88 -1.06 -2.12
CA TYR A 10 -8.95 -1.24 -1.03
C TYR A 10 -8.26 0.07 -0.64
N PHE A 11 -7.74 0.83 -1.60
CA PHE A 11 -7.08 2.11 -1.35
C PHE A 11 -8.07 3.16 -0.82
N ALA A 12 -9.28 3.26 -1.36
CA ALA A 12 -10.30 4.18 -0.85
C ALA A 12 -10.57 3.97 0.66
N ARG A 13 -10.66 2.71 1.10
CA ARG A 13 -10.81 2.36 2.52
C ARG A 13 -9.54 2.63 3.33
N THR A 14 -8.40 2.24 2.78
CA THR A 14 -7.12 2.27 3.50
C THR A 14 -6.57 3.69 3.64
N LEU A 15 -6.81 4.59 2.68
CA LEU A 15 -6.46 6.00 2.76
C LEU A 15 -7.11 6.70 3.97
N THR A 16 -8.35 6.34 4.30
CA THR A 16 -9.04 6.87 5.49
C THR A 16 -8.31 6.46 6.77
N ILE A 17 -7.76 5.25 6.82
CA ILE A 17 -7.02 4.72 7.96
C ILE A 17 -5.60 5.33 7.99
N ALA A 18 -4.91 5.39 6.85
CA ALA A 18 -3.60 6.01 6.67
C ALA A 18 -3.62 7.48 7.11
N ASN A 19 -4.66 8.24 6.75
CA ASN A 19 -4.82 9.62 7.20
C ASN A 19 -4.94 9.72 8.72
N LYS A 20 -5.67 8.79 9.36
CA LYS A 20 -5.74 8.73 10.83
C LYS A 20 -4.38 8.38 11.44
N MET A 21 -3.66 7.40 10.89
CA MET A 21 -2.32 7.02 11.35
C MET A 21 -1.35 8.21 11.31
N ARG A 22 -1.37 8.96 10.20
CA ARG A 22 -0.56 10.17 10.04
C ARG A 22 -0.90 11.26 11.05
N ILE A 23 -2.19 11.45 11.37
CA ILE A 23 -2.62 12.40 12.40
C ILE A 23 -2.11 11.99 13.80
N HIS A 24 -1.94 10.69 14.05
CA HIS A 24 -1.40 10.16 15.30
C HIS A 24 0.13 10.08 15.32
N GLY A 25 0.82 10.65 14.32
CA GLY A 25 2.27 10.76 14.29
C GLY A 25 3.00 9.56 13.67
N GLU A 26 2.30 8.62 13.04
CA GLU A 26 2.98 7.60 12.23
C GLU A 26 3.67 8.24 11.02
N ILE A 27 4.88 7.77 10.73
CA ILE A 27 5.63 8.20 9.55
C ILE A 27 5.08 7.52 8.30
N MET A 28 5.38 8.10 7.14
CA MET A 28 4.85 7.62 5.87
C MET A 28 5.31 6.19 5.54
N GLY A 29 6.56 5.85 5.84
CA GLY A 29 7.12 4.50 5.65
C GLY A 29 6.32 3.43 6.37
N ASP A 30 6.01 3.63 7.66
CA ASP A 30 5.21 2.68 8.45
C ASP A 30 3.83 2.42 7.82
N VAL A 31 3.19 3.46 7.27
CA VAL A 31 1.90 3.34 6.60
C VAL A 31 2.03 2.52 5.33
N VAL A 32 3.07 2.76 4.52
CA VAL A 32 3.36 2.01 3.29
C VAL A 32 3.66 0.54 3.60
N GLU A 33 4.50 0.26 4.60
CA GLU A 33 4.83 -1.10 5.00
C GLU A 33 3.58 -1.87 5.45
N LYS A 34 2.69 -1.24 6.23
CA LYS A 34 1.42 -1.84 6.65
C LYS A 34 0.49 -2.10 5.46
N ILE A 35 0.48 -1.23 4.45
CA ILE A 35 -0.28 -1.45 3.21
C ILE A 35 0.26 -2.68 2.48
N LEU A 36 1.57 -2.74 2.23
CA LEU A 36 2.23 -3.86 1.54
C LEU A 36 1.98 -5.19 2.26
N ARG A 37 2.18 -5.22 3.58
CA ARG A 37 1.97 -6.42 4.43
C ARG A 37 0.52 -6.91 4.45
N SER A 38 -0.45 -6.03 4.20
CA SER A 38 -1.87 -6.37 4.22
C SER A 38 -2.47 -6.61 2.82
N MET A 39 -1.64 -6.65 1.77
CA MET A 39 -2.08 -7.01 0.42
C MET A 39 -2.49 -8.47 0.30
N ALA A 40 -3.35 -8.76 -0.69
CA ALA A 40 -3.72 -10.15 -0.99
C ALA A 40 -2.53 -10.90 -1.62
N ALA A 41 -2.43 -12.20 -1.34
CA ALA A 41 -1.28 -13.01 -1.77
C ALA A 41 -1.02 -13.01 -3.29
N GLN A 42 -2.03 -12.73 -4.11
CA GLN A 42 -1.88 -12.58 -5.56
C GLN A 42 -0.94 -11.43 -5.96
N PHE A 43 -0.76 -10.43 -5.09
CA PHE A 43 0.14 -9.29 -5.32
C PHE A 43 1.54 -9.50 -4.73
N ASN A 44 1.84 -10.65 -4.11
CA ASN A 44 3.12 -10.89 -3.43
C ASN A 44 4.32 -10.61 -4.34
N TYR A 45 4.25 -11.02 -5.61
CA TYR A 45 5.32 -10.75 -6.57
C TYR A 45 5.62 -9.25 -6.72
N VAL A 46 4.56 -8.43 -6.86
CA VAL A 46 4.67 -6.98 -6.99
C VAL A 46 5.17 -6.35 -5.69
N VAL A 47 4.66 -6.83 -4.55
CA VAL A 47 5.11 -6.39 -3.22
C VAL A 47 6.62 -6.62 -3.06
N TYR A 48 7.11 -7.83 -3.38
CA TYR A 48 8.54 -8.13 -3.33
C TYR A 48 9.36 -7.22 -4.25
N SER A 49 8.89 -7.00 -5.48
CA SER A 49 9.58 -6.10 -6.41
C SER A 49 9.62 -4.65 -5.89
N ILE A 50 8.55 -4.18 -5.25
CA ILE A 50 8.51 -2.84 -4.65
C ILE A 50 9.49 -2.73 -3.50
N GLU A 51 9.49 -3.70 -2.58
CA GLU A 51 10.39 -3.76 -1.42
C GLU A 51 11.87 -3.84 -1.83
N GLU A 52 12.18 -4.53 -2.94
CA GLU A 52 13.55 -4.65 -3.45
C GLU A 52 14.02 -3.37 -4.18
N SER A 53 13.12 -2.72 -4.94
CA SER A 53 13.49 -1.64 -5.86
C SER A 53 13.22 -0.22 -5.37
N ASN A 54 12.43 -0.04 -4.30
CA ASN A 54 12.03 1.27 -3.79
C ASN A 54 12.48 1.46 -2.34
N ASP A 55 12.82 2.69 -2.01
CA ASP A 55 12.95 3.11 -0.62
C ASP A 55 11.55 3.31 -0.01
N ILE A 56 11.16 2.40 0.89
CA ILE A 56 9.84 2.39 1.52
C ILE A 56 9.58 3.66 2.35
N ASP A 57 10.63 4.25 2.93
CA ASP A 57 10.50 5.45 3.77
C ASP A 57 10.14 6.70 2.96
N SER A 58 10.48 6.72 1.67
CA SER A 58 10.19 7.83 0.76
C SER A 58 9.07 7.55 -0.25
N LEU A 59 8.56 6.32 -0.32
CA LEU A 59 7.51 5.94 -1.26
C LEU A 59 6.17 6.62 -0.91
N SER A 60 5.56 7.29 -1.89
CA SER A 60 4.23 7.88 -1.71
C SER A 60 3.10 6.87 -1.92
N ILE A 61 1.95 7.06 -1.26
CA ILE A 61 0.74 6.26 -1.47
C ILE A 61 0.29 6.26 -2.94
N ASN A 62 0.42 7.39 -3.63
CA ASN A 62 0.00 7.48 -5.03
C ASN A 62 0.88 6.62 -5.94
N GLN A 63 2.20 6.65 -5.74
CA GLN A 63 3.11 5.78 -6.48
C GLN A 63 2.83 4.31 -6.18
N LEU A 64 2.65 3.96 -4.91
CA LEU A 64 2.32 2.61 -4.49
C LEU A 64 1.03 2.11 -5.16
N GLN A 65 -0.03 2.93 -5.16
CA GLN A 65 -1.31 2.59 -5.79
C GLN A 65 -1.14 2.40 -7.30
N SER A 66 -0.42 3.31 -7.98
CA SER A 66 -0.15 3.18 -9.41
C SER A 66 0.62 1.91 -9.76
N SER A 67 1.64 1.55 -8.97
CA SER A 67 2.39 0.30 -9.18
C SER A 67 1.50 -0.92 -9.03
N LEU A 68 0.63 -0.96 -8.02
CA LEU A 68 -0.26 -2.10 -7.78
C LEU A 68 -1.38 -2.22 -8.82
N LEU A 69 -1.91 -1.09 -9.31
CA LEU A 69 -3.03 -1.05 -10.26
C LEU A 69 -2.68 -1.65 -11.63
N VAL A 70 -1.41 -1.60 -12.04
CA VAL A 70 -0.95 -2.19 -13.31
C VAL A 70 -1.00 -3.72 -13.29
N HIS A 71 -1.07 -4.32 -12.11
CA HIS A 71 -1.03 -5.77 -11.89
C HIS A 71 -2.34 -6.35 -11.36
N GLU A 72 -3.42 -5.56 -11.35
CA GLU A 72 -4.79 -6.00 -11.11
C GLU A 72 -5.44 -6.50 -12.41
#